data_AF-A0A2C9KNY7-F1
#
_entry.id   AF-A0A2C9KNY7-F1
#
_cell.length_a   1.000
_cell.length_b   1.000
_cell.length_c   1.000
_cell.angle_alpha   90.00
_cell.angle_beta   90.00
_cell.angle_gamma   90.00
#
_symmetry.space_group_name_H-M   'P 1'
#
loop_
_entity.id
_entity.type
_entity.pdbx_description
1 polymer ?
#
loop_
_entity_poly.entity_id
_entity_poly.type
_entity_poly.pdbx_seq_one_letter_code
_entity_poly.pdbx_strand_id
1 'polypeptide(L)'
;RRVISNYLTKMEKCVRSIVLFAKSIPGFSGLDINTQVELIKSSRSEFAILTSYPTVDLELGVTIGLCGFWTCKYESEKIGTDEAIKDYMKFADALQKLDLTYEEVVLLKAVSVMTT
;
A
#
# COMPACT_ATOMS: atom_id res chain seq x y z
N ARG A 1 -1.06 -11.86 -18.38
CA ARG A 1 -0.07 -12.70 -17.64
C ARG A 1 1.01 -11.85 -16.97
N ARG A 2 1.71 -10.95 -17.68
CA ARG A 2 2.77 -10.08 -17.09
C ARG A 2 2.30 -9.22 -15.90
N VAL A 3 1.17 -8.51 -16.04
CA VAL A 3 0.61 -7.64 -14.98
C VAL A 3 0.38 -8.41 -13.68
N ILE A 4 -0.41 -9.49 -13.74
CA ILE A 4 -0.74 -10.32 -12.56
C ILE A 4 0.53 -10.90 -11.93
N SER A 5 1.46 -11.44 -12.72
CA SER A 5 2.71 -12.00 -12.20
C SER A 5 3.53 -10.95 -11.43
N ASN A 6 3.70 -9.77 -12.01
CA ASN A 6 4.44 -8.69 -11.38
C ASN A 6 3.75 -8.19 -10.11
N TYR A 7 2.42 -8.06 -10.16
CA TYR A 7 1.60 -7.69 -9.01
C TYR A 7 1.80 -8.66 -7.84
N LEU A 8 1.73 -9.97 -8.08
CA LEU A 8 1.94 -10.98 -7.05
C LEU A 8 3.36 -10.90 -6.46
N THR A 9 4.40 -10.76 -7.31
CA THR A 9 5.78 -10.60 -6.84
C THR A 9 5.96 -9.35 -5.99
N LYS A 10 5.34 -8.23 -6.37
CA LYS A 10 5.42 -6.97 -5.62
C LYS A 10 4.59 -7.02 -4.34
N MET A 11 3.47 -7.72 -4.33
CA MET A 11 2.68 -7.98 -3.13
C MET A 11 3.48 -8.78 -2.11
N GLU A 12 4.19 -9.83 -2.53
CA GLU A 12 5.08 -10.59 -1.63
C GLU A 12 6.15 -9.68 -1.01
N LYS A 13 6.77 -8.81 -1.83
CA LYS A 13 7.74 -7.82 -1.33
C LYS A 13 7.10 -6.82 -0.37
N CYS A 14 5.87 -6.40 -0.61
CA CYS A 14 5.12 -5.53 0.28
C CYS A 14 4.87 -6.21 1.65
N VAL A 15 4.49 -7.49 1.65
CA VAL A 15 4.32 -8.29 2.88
C VAL A 15 5.63 -8.39 3.68
N ARG A 16 6.76 -8.63 3.00
CA ARG A 16 8.07 -8.63 3.67
C ARG A 16 8.42 -7.24 4.24
N SER A 17 8.07 -6.18 3.50
CA SER A 17 8.37 -4.80 3.91
C SER A 17 7.55 -4.37 5.13
N ILE A 18 6.26 -4.70 5.19
CA ILE A 18 5.43 -4.39 6.37
C ILE A 18 5.91 -5.13 7.61
N VAL A 19 6.37 -6.39 7.48
CA VAL A 19 6.96 -7.13 8.61
C VAL A 19 8.21 -6.43 9.15
N LEU A 20 9.10 -6.00 8.26
CA LEU A 20 10.32 -5.28 8.66
C LEU A 20 9.99 -3.92 9.28
N PHE A 21 9.04 -3.19 8.70
CA PHE A 21 8.57 -1.92 9.22
C PHE A 21 7.92 -2.08 10.59
N ALA A 22 7.00 -3.02 10.77
CA ALA A 22 6.32 -3.27 12.03
C ALA A 22 7.30 -3.56 13.17
N LYS A 23 8.33 -4.37 12.90
CA LYS A 23 9.40 -4.65 13.88
C LYS A 23 10.19 -3.42 14.33
N SER A 24 10.22 -2.36 13.52
CA SER A 24 10.86 -1.09 13.88
C SER A 24 9.98 -0.19 14.74
N ILE A 25 8.68 -0.47 14.85
CA ILE A 25 7.75 0.30 15.69
C ILE A 25 7.98 -0.06 17.15
N PRO A 26 8.25 0.93 18.03
CA PRO A 26 8.37 0.68 19.47
C PRO A 26 7.14 -0.02 20.04
N GLY A 27 7.36 -1.08 20.83
CA GLY A 27 6.30 -1.87 21.46
C GLY A 27 5.78 -3.04 20.61
N PHE A 28 5.87 -3.00 19.28
CA PHE A 28 5.33 -4.06 18.41
C PHE A 28 5.95 -5.43 18.70
N SER A 29 7.28 -5.50 18.82
CA SER A 29 8.00 -6.76 19.08
C SER A 29 7.73 -7.34 20.49
N GLY A 30 7.14 -6.56 21.39
CA GLY A 30 6.73 -7.02 22.72
C GLY A 30 5.34 -7.66 22.76
N LEU A 31 4.55 -7.55 21.69
CA LEU A 31 3.23 -8.18 21.58
C LEU A 31 3.37 -9.70 21.39
N ASP A 32 2.33 -10.47 21.71
CA ASP A 32 2.32 -11.89 21.37
C ASP A 32 2.31 -12.10 19.84
N ILE A 33 2.80 -13.26 19.42
CA ILE A 33 2.98 -13.56 18.00
C ILE A 33 1.65 -13.56 17.22
N ASN A 34 0.54 -13.91 17.85
CA ASN A 34 -0.75 -13.96 17.16
C ASN A 34 -1.23 -12.54 16.88
N THR A 35 -1.15 -11.65 17.88
CA THR A 35 -1.47 -10.22 17.71
C THR A 35 -0.54 -9.56 16.70
N GLN A 36 0.77 -9.82 16.72
CA GLN A 36 1.69 -9.31 15.69
C GLN A 36 1.26 -9.71 14.28
N VAL A 37 0.90 -10.99 14.10
CA VAL A 37 0.46 -11.53 12.79
C VAL A 37 -0.89 -10.93 12.37
N GLU A 38 -1.81 -10.75 13.31
CA GLU A 38 -3.12 -10.14 13.06
C GLU A 38 -2.98 -8.69 12.58
N LEU A 39 -2.21 -7.88 13.31
CA LEU A 39 -1.90 -6.49 12.96
C LEU A 39 -1.28 -6.36 11.57
N ILE A 40 -0.32 -7.23 11.22
CA ILE A 40 0.30 -7.24 9.89
C ILE A 40 -0.73 -7.59 8.80
N LYS A 41 -1.63 -8.54 9.06
CA LYS A 41 -2.63 -8.97 8.08
C LYS A 41 -3.69 -7.90 7.86
N SER A 42 -4.21 -7.29 8.92
CA SER A 42 -5.26 -6.27 8.86
C SER A 42 -4.77 -5.02 8.13
N SER A 43 -3.58 -4.54 8.45
CA SER A 43 -3.01 -3.28 7.93
C SER A 43 -2.38 -3.37 6.53
N ARG A 44 -2.31 -4.56 5.93
CA ARG A 44 -1.57 -4.80 4.68
C ARG A 44 -2.04 -3.90 3.54
N SER A 45 -3.35 -3.69 3.41
CA SER A 45 -3.94 -2.94 2.31
C SER A 45 -3.67 -1.44 2.45
N GLU A 46 -3.87 -0.88 3.63
CA GLU A 46 -3.58 0.51 3.97
C GLU A 46 -2.09 0.81 3.80
N PHE A 47 -1.23 -0.08 4.32
CA PHE A 47 0.22 0.05 4.18
C PHE A 47 0.67 0.05 2.71
N ALA A 48 0.07 -0.79 1.88
CA ALA A 48 0.35 -0.84 0.44
C ALA A 48 -0.08 0.46 -0.26
N ILE A 49 -1.24 1.01 0.09
CA ILE A 49 -1.72 2.30 -0.45
C ILE A 49 -0.77 3.42 -0.01
N LEU A 50 -0.46 3.55 1.28
CA LEU A 50 0.47 4.56 1.82
C LEU A 50 1.89 4.42 1.26
N THR A 51 2.24 3.28 0.66
CA THR A 51 3.53 3.07 0.00
C THR A 51 3.50 3.40 -1.49
N SER A 52 2.35 3.27 -2.14
CA SER A 52 2.23 3.39 -3.60
C SER A 52 1.49 4.63 -4.07
N TYR A 53 0.79 5.35 -3.17
CA TYR A 53 0.01 6.55 -3.51
C TYR A 53 0.83 7.62 -4.27
N PRO A 54 2.14 7.86 -4.03
CA PRO A 54 2.88 8.88 -4.78
C PRO A 54 3.12 8.52 -6.24
N THR A 55 2.79 7.28 -6.64
CA THR A 55 3.01 6.78 -8.00
C THR A 55 1.75 6.81 -8.87
N VAL A 56 0.70 7.45 -8.39
CA VAL A 56 -0.56 7.63 -9.12
C VAL A 56 -0.54 8.96 -9.84
N ASP A 57 -0.94 8.95 -11.11
CA ASP A 57 -1.27 10.13 -11.88
C ASP A 57 -2.75 10.02 -12.28
N LEU A 58 -3.60 10.81 -11.61
CA LEU A 58 -5.04 10.77 -11.83
C LEU A 58 -5.43 11.40 -13.16
N GLU A 59 -4.73 12.44 -13.60
CA GLU A 59 -5.04 13.13 -14.86
C GLU A 59 -4.77 12.21 -16.06
N LEU A 60 -3.64 11.50 -16.03
CA LEU A 60 -3.28 10.54 -17.07
C LEU A 60 -3.96 9.17 -16.91
N GLY A 61 -4.58 8.89 -15.75
CA GLY A 61 -5.23 7.61 -15.50
C GLY A 61 -4.24 6.44 -15.39
N VAL A 62 -3.04 6.71 -14.88
CA VAL A 62 -1.95 5.72 -14.77
C VAL A 62 -1.40 5.60 -13.34
N THR A 63 -0.85 4.44 -13.03
CA THR A 63 -0.16 4.19 -11.76
C THR A 63 0.94 3.16 -11.90
N ILE A 64 2.04 3.31 -11.17
CA ILE A 64 3.00 2.21 -10.98
C ILE A 64 2.43 1.18 -9.99
N GLY A 65 1.84 1.66 -8.89
CA GLY A 65 1.17 0.86 -7.89
C GLY A 65 2.01 -0.32 -7.40
N LEU A 66 1.33 -1.44 -7.12
CA LEU A 66 1.98 -2.72 -6.91
C LEU A 66 2.29 -3.47 -8.22
N CYS A 67 2.05 -2.89 -9.40
CA CYS A 67 2.46 -3.52 -10.66
C CYS A 67 3.97 -3.38 -10.91
N GLY A 68 4.59 -2.33 -10.36
CA GLY A 68 6.03 -2.10 -10.48
C GLY A 68 6.49 -1.54 -11.82
N PHE A 69 5.56 -1.13 -12.67
CA PHE A 69 5.73 -0.38 -13.91
C PHE A 69 4.45 0.41 -14.15
N TRP A 70 4.52 1.47 -14.96
CA TRP A 70 3.34 2.27 -15.30
C TRP A 70 2.25 1.39 -15.93
N THR A 71 1.07 1.42 -15.32
CA THR A 71 -0.13 0.73 -15.78
C THR A 71 -1.25 1.73 -15.95
N CYS A 72 -2.01 1.61 -17.05
CA CYS A 72 -3.26 2.35 -17.21
C CYS A 72 -4.43 1.58 -16.58
N LYS A 73 -5.59 2.23 -16.48
CA LYS A 73 -6.85 1.63 -15.99
C LYS A 73 -7.13 0.23 -16.54
N TYR A 74 -7.02 0.03 -17.85
CA TYR A 74 -7.25 -1.28 -18.51
C TYR A 74 -6.30 -2.39 -18.01
N GLU A 75 -5.07 -2.03 -17.66
CA GLU A 75 -4.13 -2.98 -17.08
C GLU A 75 -4.41 -3.22 -15.59
N SER A 76 -4.76 -2.18 -14.85
CA SER A 76 -5.13 -2.25 -13.43
C SER A 76 -6.42 -3.07 -13.19
N GLU A 77 -7.37 -3.03 -14.12
CA GLU A 77 -8.60 -3.86 -14.08
C GLU A 77 -8.32 -5.37 -14.14
N LYS A 78 -7.09 -5.79 -14.50
CA LYS A 78 -6.68 -7.21 -14.46
C LYS A 78 -6.39 -7.71 -13.04
N ILE A 79 -6.29 -6.82 -12.06
CA ILE A 79 -5.96 -7.13 -10.66
C ILE A 79 -6.97 -6.55 -9.65
N GLY A 80 -7.94 -5.76 -10.11
CA GLY A 80 -8.98 -5.15 -9.29
C GLY A 80 -10.22 -4.80 -10.11
N THR A 81 -11.33 -4.48 -9.44
CA THR A 81 -12.55 -4.02 -10.12
C THR A 81 -12.40 -2.58 -10.57
N ASP A 82 -13.15 -2.17 -11.61
CA ASP A 82 -13.15 -0.78 -12.11
C ASP A 82 -13.41 0.24 -10.98
N GLU A 83 -14.41 -0.03 -10.14
CA GLU A 83 -14.77 0.80 -9.00
C GLU A 83 -13.62 0.92 -8.00
N ALA A 84 -13.01 -0.20 -7.60
CA ALA A 84 -11.89 -0.19 -6.66
C ALA A 84 -10.66 0.55 -7.22
N ILE A 85 -10.38 0.43 -8.52
CA ILE A 85 -9.27 1.17 -9.16
C ILE A 85 -9.57 2.66 -9.18
N LYS A 86 -10.80 3.08 -9.52
CA LYS A 86 -11.21 4.49 -9.50
C LYS A 86 -11.10 5.09 -8.11
N ASP A 87 -11.59 4.38 -7.10
CA ASP A 87 -11.55 4.86 -5.71
C ASP A 87 -10.11 4.93 -5.18
N TYR A 88 -9.29 3.92 -5.48
CA TYR A 88 -7.86 3.96 -5.17
C TYR A 88 -7.17 5.18 -5.80
N MET A 89 -7.40 5.45 -7.09
CA MET A 89 -6.74 6.56 -7.78
C MET A 89 -7.18 7.92 -7.23
N LYS A 90 -8.47 8.10 -6.95
CA LYS A 90 -9.00 9.32 -6.30
C LYS A 90 -8.45 9.50 -4.90
N PHE A 91 -8.38 8.43 -4.12
CA PHE A 91 -7.84 8.48 -2.76
C PHE A 91 -6.35 8.81 -2.76
N ALA A 92 -5.58 8.20 -3.67
CA ALA A 92 -4.16 8.47 -3.81
C ALA A 92 -3.89 9.92 -4.24
N ASP A 93 -4.66 10.46 -5.19
CA ASP A 93 -4.60 11.88 -5.58
C ASP A 93 -4.92 12.81 -4.41
N ALA A 94 -5.97 12.51 -3.63
CA ALA A 94 -6.29 13.28 -2.43
C ALA A 94 -5.15 13.23 -1.39
N LEU A 95 -4.51 12.06 -1.18
CA LEU A 95 -3.36 11.91 -0.30
C LEU A 95 -2.14 12.70 -0.80
N GLN A 96 -1.88 12.75 -2.10
CA GLN A 96 -0.80 13.56 -2.67
C GLN A 96 -1.01 15.05 -2.40
N LYS A 97 -2.25 15.53 -2.47
CA LYS A 97 -2.61 16.93 -2.22
C LYS A 97 -2.46 17.37 -0.76
N LEU A 98 -2.33 16.42 0.17
CA LEU A 98 -1.98 16.74 1.56
C LEU A 98 -0.52 17.17 1.72
N ASP A 99 0.33 16.92 0.71
CA ASP A 99 1.76 17.24 0.71
C ASP A 99 2.48 16.77 1.99
N LEU A 100 2.17 15.54 2.40
CA LEU A 100 2.71 14.95 3.63
C LEU A 100 4.22 14.82 3.54
N THR A 101 4.89 15.23 4.60
CA THR A 101 6.31 14.97 4.81
C THR A 101 6.58 13.47 4.93
N TYR A 102 7.85 13.09 4.74
CA TYR A 102 8.28 11.71 4.92
C TYR A 102 7.93 11.18 6.32
N GLU A 103 8.14 12.00 7.34
CA GLU A 103 7.85 11.70 8.74
C GLU A 103 6.37 11.46 8.98
N GLU A 104 5.48 12.29 8.42
CA GLU A 104 4.04 12.11 8.52
C GLU A 104 3.58 10.83 7.82
N VAL A 105 4.14 10.50 6.67
CA VAL A 105 3.85 9.22 5.98
C VAL A 105 4.31 8.02 6.82
N VAL A 106 5.48 8.10 7.46
CA VAL A 106 5.96 7.05 8.36
C VAL A 106 5.04 6.91 9.57
N LEU A 107 4.59 8.01 10.17
CA LEU A 107 3.64 7.99 11.28
C LEU A 107 2.28 7.39 10.87
N LEU A 108 1.72 7.78 9.73
CA LEU A 108 0.47 7.19 9.22
C LEU A 108 0.61 5.69 8.98
N LYS A 109 1.75 5.23 8.45
CA LYS A 109 2.03 3.79 8.31
C LYS A 109 2.10 3.10 9.67
N ALA A 110 2.78 3.70 10.65
CA ALA A 110 2.85 3.14 11.99
C ALA A 110 1.46 3.04 12.64
N VAL A 111 0.64 4.09 12.54
CA VAL A 111 -0.76 4.07 13.00
C VAL A 111 -1.54 2.98 12.29
N SER A 112 -1.44 2.86 10.96
CA SER A 112 -2.14 1.81 10.22
C SER A 112 -1.80 0.40 10.69
N VAL A 113 -0.54 0.14 11.08
CA VAL A 113 -0.08 -1.16 11.59
C VAL A 113 -0.51 -1.39 13.04
N MET A 114 -0.51 -0.36 13.87
CA MET A 114 -0.73 -0.46 15.32
C MET A 114 -2.18 -0.27 15.74
N THR A 115 -3.10 -0.08 14.79
CA THR A 115 -4.53 0.12 15.09
C THR A 115 -5.31 -1.14 14.72
N THR A 116 -5.95 -1.76 15.70
CA THR A 116 -7.03 -2.74 15.52
C THR A 116 -8.03 -2.55 16.65
#